data_AF-A0A383CWN1-F1
#
_entry.id   AF-A0A383CWN1-F1
#
_cell.length_a   1.000
_cell.length_b   1.000
_cell.length_c   1.000
_cell.angle_alpha   90.00
_cell.angle_beta   90.00
_cell.angle_gamma   90.00
#
_symmetry.space_group_name_H-M   'P 1'
#
loop_
_entity.id
_entity.type
_entity.pdbx_description
1 polymer ?
#
loop_
_entity_poly.entity_id
_entity_poly.type
_entity_poly.pdbx_seq_one_letter_code
_entity_poly.pdbx_strand_id
1 'polypeptide(L)' 'MMKSKANNIEQYLNELPDHRKEAISIVKQTILESLPDGYDEVMNWGMITYEVPLET' A
#
# COMPACT_ATOMS: atom_id res chain seq x y z
N MET A 1 11.52 10.56 -12.55
CA MET A 1 10.76 10.67 -11.29
C MET A 1 9.73 9.56 -11.29
N MET A 2 9.89 8.53 -10.46
CA MET A 2 8.94 7.40 -10.39
C MET A 2 7.70 7.85 -9.62
N LYS A 3 6.73 8.44 -10.32
CA LYS A 3 5.36 8.56 -9.83
C LYS A 3 4.61 7.38 -10.42
N SER A 4 4.31 6.36 -9.62
CA SER A 4 3.33 5.35 -10.03
C SER A 4 2.01 6.09 -10.30
N LYS A 5 1.39 5.83 -11.45
CA LYS A 5 0.11 6.44 -11.82
C LYS A 5 -1.09 5.67 -11.27
N ALA A 6 -0.83 4.52 -10.64
CA ALA A 6 -1.84 3.76 -9.94
C ALA A 6 -2.70 4.70 -9.07
N ASN A 7 -4.01 4.48 -9.09
CA ASN A 7 -4.96 5.16 -8.19
C ASN A 7 -5.50 4.22 -7.11
N ASN A 8 -5.18 2.93 -7.20
CA ASN A 8 -5.53 1.91 -6.21
C ASN A 8 -4.38 0.92 -6.01
N ILE A 9 -4.40 0.23 -4.86
CA ILE A 9 -3.37 -0.74 -4.45
C ILE A 9 -3.26 -1.88 -5.48
N GLU A 10 -4.38 -2.30 -6.06
CA GLU A 10 -4.41 -3.35 -7.08
C GLU A 10 -3.65 -2.96 -8.36
N GLN A 11 -3.83 -1.74 -8.86
CA GLN A 11 -3.07 -1.20 -10.00
C GLN A 11 -1.59 -1.10 -9.65
N TYR A 12 -1.26 -0.63 -8.44
CA TYR A 12 0.13 -0.55 -8.01
C TYR A 12 0.79 -1.93 -8.01
N LEU A 13 0.10 -2.95 -7.51
CA LEU A 13 0.55 -4.34 -7.55
C LEU A 13 0.59 -4.93 -8.97
N ASN A 14 -0.24 -4.46 -9.89
CA ASN A 14 -0.25 -4.90 -11.30
C ASN A 14 0.85 -4.22 -12.14
N GLU A 15 1.22 -2.98 -11.80
CA GLU A 15 2.35 -2.27 -12.42
C GLU A 15 3.71 -2.85 -11.97
N LEU A 16 3.74 -3.58 -10.86
CA LEU A 16 4.94 -4.22 -10.34
C LEU A 16 5.19 -5.57 -11.04
N PRO A 17 6.46 -5.88 -11.39
CA PRO A 17 6.82 -7.21 -11.88
C PRO A 17 6.57 -8.28 -10.80
N ASP A 18 6.23 -9.50 -11.20
CA ASP A 18 5.76 -10.57 -10.31
C ASP A 18 6.63 -10.80 -9.07
N HIS A 19 7.96 -10.78 -9.23
CA HIS A 19 8.90 -10.94 -8.11
C HIS A 19 8.77 -9.84 -7.04
N ARG A 20 8.42 -8.61 -7.45
CA ARG A 20 8.18 -7.48 -6.53
C ARG A 20 6.79 -7.54 -5.93
N LYS A 21 5.81 -8.02 -6.68
CA LYS A 21 4.44 -8.19 -6.19
C LYS A 21 4.40 -9.13 -4.98
N GLU A 22 5.12 -10.26 -5.06
CA GLU A 22 5.21 -11.20 -3.95
C GLU A 22 5.87 -10.57 -2.71
N ALA A 23 7.02 -9.92 -2.88
CA ALA A 23 7.71 -9.24 -1.78
C ALA A 23 6.86 -8.13 -1.14
N ILE A 24 6.21 -7.28 -1.95
CA ILE A 24 5.32 -6.21 -1.46
C ILE A 24 4.11 -6.79 -0.75
N SER A 25 3.54 -7.90 -1.25
CA SER A 25 2.40 -8.56 -0.62
C SER A 25 2.74 -9.09 0.78
N ILE A 26 3.92 -9.70 0.94
CA ILE A 26 4.41 -10.17 2.25
C ILE A 26 4.57 -8.98 3.20
N VAL A 27 5.26 -7.91 2.77
CA VAL A 27 5.47 -6.71 3.59
C VAL A 27 4.14 -6.07 3.97
N LYS A 28 3.20 -5.94 3.02
CA LYS A 28 1.85 -5.44 3.25
C LYS A 28 1.15 -6.25 4.35
N GLN A 29 1.19 -7.57 4.25
CA GLN A 29 0.55 -8.46 5.21
C GLN A 29 1.18 -8.34 6.61
N THR A 30 2.51 -8.31 6.71
CA THR A 30 3.21 -8.08 7.98
C THR A 30 2.87 -6.74 8.61
N ILE A 31 2.74 -5.68 7.79
CA ILE A 31 2.33 -4.35 8.25
C ILE A 31 0.89 -4.39 8.78
N LEU A 32 -0.04 -5.00 8.06
CA LEU A 32 -1.44 -5.14 8.49
C LEU A 32 -1.58 -5.98 9.76
N GLU A 33 -0.80 -7.06 9.91
CA GLU A 33 -0.78 -7.86 11.13
C GLU A 33 -0.16 -7.14 12.33
N SER A 34 0.75 -6.19 12.08
CA SER A 34 1.40 -5.40 13.13
C SER A 34 0.69 -4.09 13.44
N LEU A 35 -0.12 -3.57 12.52
CA LEU A 35 -0.82 -2.31 12.67
C LEU A 35 -2.05 -2.48 13.58
N PRO A 36 -2.24 -1.61 14.57
CA PRO A 36 -3.47 -1.55 15.34
C PRO A 36 -4.70 -1.29 14.46
N ASP A 37 -5.89 -1.68 14.92
CA ASP A 37 -7.15 -1.23 14.33
C ASP A 37 -7.23 0.31 14.31
N GLY A 38 -7.72 0.86 13.19
CA GLY A 38 -7.81 2.31 12.97
C GLY A 38 -6.73 2.89 12.06
N TYR A 39 -6.03 2.08 11.28
CA TYR A 39 -5.22 2.56 10.16
C TYR A 39 -5.96 2.29 8.83
N ASP A 40 -5.95 3.27 7.94
CA ASP A 40 -6.53 3.18 6.61
C ASP A 40 -5.44 3.01 5.54
N GLU A 41 -5.68 2.09 4.60
CA GLU A 41 -4.78 1.80 3.49
C GLU A 41 -5.07 2.71 2.31
N VAL A 42 -4.31 3.79 2.16
CA VAL A 42 -4.47 4.75 1.07
C VAL A 42 -3.33 4.65 0.06
N MET A 43 -3.55 5.21 -1.13
CA MET A 43 -2.43 5.49 -2.03
C MET A 43 -2.09 6.97 -2.03
N ASN A 44 -0.86 7.27 -1.66
CA ASN A 44 -0.35 8.63 -1.59
C ASN A 44 0.98 8.71 -2.33
N TRP A 45 1.16 9.77 -3.14
CA TRP A 45 2.40 10.03 -3.89
C TRP A 45 2.86 8.86 -4.80
N GLY A 46 1.94 7.99 -5.22
CA GLY A 46 2.23 6.80 -6.04
C GLY A 46 2.80 5.62 -5.25
N MET A 47 2.57 5.57 -3.93
CA MET A 47 2.97 4.47 -3.04
C MET A 47 1.83 4.12 -2.08
N ILE A 48 1.81 2.86 -1.62
CA ILE A 48 0.92 2.41 -0.55
C ILE A 48 1.32 3.13 0.74
N THR A 49 0.37 3.79 1.38
CA THR A 49 0.58 4.53 2.63
C THR A 49 -0.49 4.12 3.63
N TYR A 50 -0.11 3.98 4.89
CA TYR A 50 -1.02 3.70 5.98
C TYR A 50 -1.15 4.97 6.80
N GLU A 51 -2.35 5.54 6.85
CA GLU A 51 -2.63 6.74 7.63
C GLU A 51 -3.66 6.45 8.71
N VAL A 52 -3.59 7.18 9.83
CA VAL A 52 -4.61 7.10 10.88
C VAL A 52 -5.67 8.14 10.51
N PRO A 53 -6.90 7.72 10.13
CA PRO A 53 -7.96 8.67 9.84
C PRO A 53 -8.29 9.40 11.14
N LEU A 54 -8.22 10.73 11.09
CA LEU A 54 -8.64 11.57 12.19
C LEU A 54 -10.17 11.67 12.16
N GLU A 55 -10.87 10.57 12.43
CA GLU A 55 -12.32 10.63 12.65
C GLU A 55 -12.57 11.34 14.00
N THR A 56 -13.27 12.48 13.93
CA THR A 56 -13.67 13.28 15.09
C THR A 56 -14.96 12.74 15.71
#